data_AF-A0A258KRI3-F1
#
_entry.id   AF-A0A258KRI3-F1
#
_cell.length_a   1.000
_cell.length_b   1.000
_cell.length_c   1.000
_cell.angle_alpha   90.00
_cell.angle_beta   90.00
_cell.angle_gamma   90.00
#
_symmetry.space_group_name_H-M   'P 1'
#
loop_
_entity.id
_entity.type
_entity.pdbx_description
1 polymer ?
#
loop_
_entity_poly.entity_id
_entity_poly.type
_entity_poly.pdbx_seq_one_letter_code
_entity_poly.pdbx_strand_id
1 'polypeptide(L)'
;MNMQSNYIKYLFSILLFWTLFHSNLVAAQGGVLIETLPSTKADGTINIYGRGTLSNRIPYDKITGNAFWKTEWVTATLIGRNKKERWEQEVKLNMASHEIYYRKPNGDEEVVNEGLVKKVQFHVANNPEEIIAIFLNGIAEPYVSEEPIKELLQVLNEGKYQLLKMNNRKLLEGD
;
A
#
# COMPACT_ATOMS: atom_id res chain seq x y z
N MET A 1 8.75 -11.90 59.11
CA MET A 1 7.65 -11.41 58.25
C MET A 1 8.20 -10.48 57.13
N ASN A 2 9.23 -10.90 56.37
CA ASN A 2 9.92 -10.06 55.37
C ASN A 2 9.93 -10.66 53.95
N MET A 3 9.24 -11.78 53.72
CA MET A 3 9.37 -12.52 52.47
C MET A 3 8.46 -12.00 51.35
N GLN A 4 7.34 -11.32 51.67
CA GLN A 4 6.42 -10.79 50.67
C GLN A 4 6.92 -9.52 49.95
N SER A 5 7.81 -8.74 50.58
CA SER A 5 8.31 -7.47 49.99
C SER A 5 9.22 -7.69 48.77
N ASN A 6 9.93 -8.82 48.72
CA ASN A 6 10.88 -9.09 47.64
C ASN A 6 10.19 -9.51 46.34
N TYR A 7 9.08 -10.26 46.41
CA TYR A 7 8.35 -10.70 45.21
C TYR A 7 7.75 -9.53 44.41
N ILE A 8 7.29 -8.49 45.10
CA ILE A 8 6.72 -7.30 44.45
C ILE A 8 7.79 -6.55 43.65
N LYS A 9 9.04 -6.50 44.14
CA LYS A 9 10.15 -5.85 43.43
C LYS A 9 10.52 -6.56 42.14
N TYR A 10 10.51 -7.90 42.14
CA TYR A 10 10.80 -8.70 40.94
C TYR A 10 9.69 -8.64 39.89
N LEU A 11 8.42 -8.61 40.33
CA LEU A 11 7.29 -8.44 39.43
C LEU A 11 7.33 -7.09 38.71
N PHE A 12 7.71 -6.03 39.42
CA PHE A 12 7.80 -4.69 38.85
C PHE A 12 8.93 -4.58 37.82
N SER A 13 10.09 -5.19 38.06
CA SER A 13 11.21 -5.17 37.11
C SER A 13 10.97 -6.02 35.85
N ILE A 14 10.25 -7.13 35.95
CA ILE A 14 9.86 -7.94 34.78
C ILE A 14 8.86 -7.16 33.89
N LEU A 15 7.92 -6.45 34.50
CA LEU A 15 6.90 -5.69 33.79
C LEU A 15 7.47 -4.47 33.06
N LEU A 16 8.50 -3.83 33.64
CA LEU A 16 9.26 -2.73 33.03
C LEU A 16 10.15 -3.20 31.87
N PHE A 17 10.65 -4.43 31.91
CA PHE A 17 11.42 -5.02 30.81
C PHE A 17 10.52 -5.32 29.59
N TRP A 18 9.26 -5.72 29.82
CA TRP A 18 8.32 -6.00 28.73
C TRP A 18 7.89 -4.75 27.95
N THR A 19 7.71 -3.61 28.62
CA THR A 19 7.29 -2.36 27.95
C THR A 19 8.40 -1.71 27.15
N LEU A 20 9.67 -1.89 27.54
CA LEU A 20 10.82 -1.34 26.81
C LEU A 20 11.16 -2.13 25.54
N PHE A 21 10.87 -3.44 25.50
CA PHE A 21 11.20 -4.30 24.35
C PHE A 21 10.06 -4.50 23.34
N HIS A 22 8.83 -4.05 23.64
CA HIS A 22 7.67 -4.17 22.73
C HIS A 22 7.28 -2.87 22.02
N SER A 23 8.12 -1.84 22.04
CA SER A 23 7.92 -0.69 21.17
C SER A 23 8.30 -1.07 19.74
N ASN A 24 7.42 -1.83 19.09
CA ASN A 24 7.29 -1.80 17.63
C ASN A 24 6.85 -0.38 17.27
N LEU A 25 7.84 0.52 17.21
CA LEU A 25 7.73 1.78 16.49
C LEU A 25 7.42 1.39 15.05
N VAL A 26 6.12 1.35 14.74
CA VAL A 26 5.66 1.43 13.36
C VAL A 26 6.04 2.84 12.93
N ALA A 27 7.25 2.98 12.39
CA ALA A 27 7.61 4.16 11.63
C ALA A 27 6.51 4.31 10.58
N ALA A 28 5.74 5.39 10.66
CA ALA A 28 4.79 5.77 9.63
C ALA A 28 5.59 5.84 8.32
N GLN A 29 5.44 4.82 7.48
CA GLN A 29 6.13 4.75 6.20
C GLN A 29 5.61 5.91 5.37
N GLY A 30 6.54 6.83 5.09
CA GLY A 30 6.28 8.19 4.62
C GLY A 30 5.37 8.24 3.40
N GLY A 31 4.44 9.19 3.46
CA GLY A 31 3.64 9.58 2.30
C GLY A 31 4.44 10.37 1.27
N VAL A 32 3.85 10.49 0.09
CA VAL A 32 4.24 11.35 -1.03
C VAL A 32 4.22 12.82 -0.59
N LEU A 33 5.35 13.53 -0.66
CA LEU A 33 5.58 14.92 -0.22
C LEU A 33 5.88 15.83 -1.42
N ILE A 34 4.90 16.54 -1.98
CA ILE A 34 5.05 17.45 -3.17
C ILE A 34 5.49 18.83 -2.75
N GLU A 35 6.80 19.10 -2.89
CA GLU A 35 7.40 20.41 -2.74
C GLU A 35 6.95 21.33 -3.88
N THR A 36 6.20 22.35 -3.49
CA THR A 36 6.31 23.68 -4.10
C THR A 36 6.64 24.64 -2.95
N LEU A 37 7.76 25.36 -3.06
CA LEU A 37 8.29 26.26 -2.03
C LEU A 37 7.24 27.29 -1.52
N PRO A 38 7.45 27.85 -0.32
CA PRO A 38 7.17 27.26 0.99
C PRO A 38 5.79 27.72 1.49
N SER A 39 4.89 26.80 1.78
CA SER A 39 3.64 27.13 2.49
C SER A 39 3.70 26.63 3.93
N THR A 40 3.85 27.57 4.85
CA THR A 40 3.64 27.37 6.28
C THR A 40 2.17 27.02 6.52
N LYS A 41 1.84 25.75 6.71
CA LYS A 41 0.84 25.26 7.69
C LYS A 41 0.67 23.74 7.63
N ALA A 42 0.39 23.19 8.80
CA ALA A 42 0.55 21.81 9.21
C ALA A 42 -0.46 20.81 8.61
N ASP A 43 0.00 19.55 8.67
CA ASP A 43 -0.71 18.26 8.70
C ASP A 43 -1.51 17.76 7.48
N GLY A 44 -0.95 16.72 6.84
CA GLY A 44 -1.70 15.60 6.28
C GLY A 44 -2.45 15.78 4.96
N THR A 45 -2.32 16.92 4.27
CA THR A 45 -3.12 17.21 3.06
C THR A 45 -2.25 17.33 1.80
N ILE A 46 -2.61 16.60 0.74
CA ILE A 46 -1.90 16.52 -0.55
C ILE A 46 -2.45 17.60 -1.52
N ASN A 47 -1.58 18.41 -2.12
CA ASN A 47 -1.92 19.34 -3.20
C ASN A 47 -1.39 18.80 -4.54
N ILE A 48 -2.27 18.63 -5.54
CA ILE A 48 -1.91 18.13 -6.88
C ILE A 48 -2.37 19.17 -7.93
N TYR A 49 -1.43 19.64 -8.76
CA TYR A 49 -1.70 20.59 -9.84
C TYR A 49 -1.77 19.90 -11.20
N GLY A 50 -2.92 19.98 -11.86
CA GLY A 50 -3.11 19.49 -13.22
C GLY A 50 -4.56 19.70 -13.68
N ARG A 51 -4.74 20.29 -14.86
CA ARG A 51 -6.06 20.44 -15.49
C ARG A 51 -6.35 19.17 -16.30
N GLY A 52 -7.05 18.21 -15.72
CA GLY A 52 -7.37 16.96 -16.42
C GLY A 52 -8.34 16.06 -15.66
N THR A 53 -9.22 15.39 -16.41
CA THR A 53 -10.12 14.34 -15.93
C THR A 53 -9.37 13.29 -15.12
N LEU A 54 -10.02 12.72 -14.09
CA LEU A 54 -9.51 11.71 -13.14
C LEU A 54 -8.83 10.47 -13.78
N SER A 55 -8.93 10.31 -15.10
CA SER A 55 -8.30 9.25 -15.89
C SER A 55 -6.89 9.57 -16.39
N ASN A 56 -6.40 10.81 -16.26
CA ASN A 56 -5.08 11.18 -16.74
C ASN A 56 -4.01 10.75 -15.71
N ARG A 57 -3.11 9.85 -16.13
CA ARG A 57 -1.93 9.45 -15.34
C ARG A 57 -1.18 10.72 -14.91
N ILE A 58 -0.87 10.81 -13.61
CA ILE A 58 -0.10 11.94 -13.08
C ILE A 58 1.33 11.81 -13.62
N PRO A 59 1.87 12.84 -14.29
CA PRO A 59 3.26 12.84 -14.72
C PRO A 59 4.20 12.61 -13.51
N TYR A 60 5.21 11.74 -13.64
CA TYR A 60 6.08 11.39 -12.51
C TYR A 60 6.82 12.58 -11.91
N ASP A 61 7.12 13.61 -12.69
CA ASP A 61 7.75 14.85 -12.23
C ASP A 61 6.86 15.66 -11.27
N LYS A 62 5.57 15.33 -11.19
CA LYS A 62 4.59 15.91 -10.26
C LYS A 62 4.38 15.06 -9.02
N ILE A 63 5.00 13.89 -8.95
CA ILE A 63 4.95 12.97 -7.82
C ILE A 63 6.24 13.13 -7.04
N THR A 64 6.15 13.18 -5.73
CA THR A 64 7.30 13.47 -4.86
C THR A 64 7.09 12.77 -3.52
N GLY A 65 8.13 12.45 -2.75
CA GLY A 65 7.99 11.43 -1.69
C GLY A 65 7.61 10.07 -2.28
N ASN A 66 7.11 9.14 -1.46
CA ASN A 66 6.97 7.74 -1.89
C ASN A 66 5.57 7.38 -2.39
N ALA A 67 5.42 7.24 -3.72
CA ALA A 67 4.15 6.86 -4.34
C ALA A 67 3.82 5.37 -4.24
N PHE A 68 4.76 4.57 -3.74
CA PHE A 68 4.54 3.14 -3.61
C PHE A 68 3.81 2.78 -2.32
N TRP A 69 2.92 1.80 -2.40
CA TRP A 69 2.22 1.26 -1.22
C TRP A 69 3.20 0.81 -0.12
N LYS A 70 4.33 0.22 -0.54
CA LYS A 70 5.51 -0.03 0.30
C LYS A 70 6.77 0.40 -0.45
N THR A 71 7.71 1.01 0.26
CA THR A 71 8.99 1.48 -0.31
C THR A 71 9.84 0.33 -0.81
N GLU A 72 9.80 -0.80 -0.10
CA GLU A 72 10.58 -2.00 -0.42
C GLU A 72 9.86 -2.89 -1.43
N TRP A 73 10.64 -3.71 -2.13
CA TRP A 73 10.10 -4.79 -2.95
C TRP A 73 9.48 -5.86 -2.06
N VAL A 74 8.30 -6.34 -2.42
CA VAL A 74 7.58 -7.34 -1.61
C VAL A 74 7.14 -8.48 -2.50
N THR A 75 7.32 -9.72 -2.04
CA THR A 75 6.85 -10.89 -2.74
C THR A 75 5.33 -10.84 -2.91
N ALA A 76 4.87 -11.06 -4.13
CA ALA A 76 3.47 -11.12 -4.45
C ALA A 76 3.17 -12.19 -5.50
N THR A 77 2.02 -12.82 -5.34
CA THR A 77 1.39 -13.60 -6.39
C THR A 77 0.51 -12.67 -7.23
N LEU A 78 0.89 -12.52 -8.48
CA LEU A 78 0.16 -11.78 -9.49
C LEU A 78 -0.76 -12.74 -10.26
N ILE A 79 -2.03 -12.39 -10.41
CA ILE A 79 -3.05 -13.23 -11.02
C ILE A 79 -3.65 -12.52 -12.23
N GLY A 80 -3.54 -13.16 -13.40
CA GLY A 80 -4.05 -12.65 -14.67
C GLY A 80 -5.59 -12.66 -14.77
N ARG A 81 -6.13 -12.02 -15.81
CA ARG A 81 -7.59 -11.95 -16.05
C ARG A 81 -8.28 -13.30 -16.14
N ASN A 82 -7.62 -14.31 -16.71
CA ASN A 82 -8.17 -15.64 -16.86
C ASN A 82 -8.13 -16.48 -15.56
N LYS A 83 -7.59 -15.93 -14.46
CA LYS A 83 -7.37 -16.59 -13.15
C LYS A 83 -6.43 -17.80 -13.17
N LYS A 84 -6.04 -18.28 -14.35
CA LYS A 84 -5.16 -19.44 -14.57
C LYS A 84 -3.71 -19.02 -14.56
N GLU A 85 -3.42 -17.85 -15.13
CA GLU A 85 -2.09 -17.26 -15.09
C GLU A 85 -1.80 -16.74 -13.69
N ARG A 86 -0.74 -17.30 -13.10
CA ARG A 86 -0.21 -16.92 -11.80
C ARG A 86 1.30 -16.84 -11.88
N TRP A 87 1.87 -15.77 -11.35
CA TRP A 87 3.31 -15.53 -11.33
C TRP A 87 3.67 -15.02 -9.95
N GLU A 88 4.71 -15.58 -9.36
CA GLU A 88 5.25 -15.10 -8.09
C GLU A 88 6.48 -14.24 -8.39
N GLN A 89 6.46 -13.01 -7.92
CA GLN A 89 7.51 -12.05 -8.21
C GLN A 89 7.63 -11.02 -7.08
N GLU A 90 8.78 -10.36 -7.01
CA GLU A 90 8.93 -9.14 -6.23
C GLU A 90 8.19 -7.99 -6.92
N VAL A 91 7.30 -7.33 -6.20
CA VAL A 91 6.37 -6.32 -6.74
C VAL A 91 6.38 -5.04 -5.90
N LYS A 92 6.19 -3.90 -6.58
CA LYS A 92 5.81 -2.62 -5.97
C LYS A 92 4.56 -2.07 -6.66
N LEU A 93 3.63 -1.50 -5.89
CA LEU A 93 2.45 -0.83 -6.43
C LEU A 93 2.59 0.67 -6.34
N ASN A 94 2.62 1.35 -7.48
CA ASN A 94 2.55 2.79 -7.50
C ASN A 94 1.08 3.21 -7.33
N MET A 95 0.75 3.76 -6.16
CA MET A 95 -0.60 4.17 -5.81
C MET A 95 -1.00 5.51 -6.44
N ALA A 96 -0.04 6.27 -6.97
CA ALA A 96 -0.30 7.54 -7.65
C ALA A 96 -0.61 7.34 -9.13
N SER A 97 0.06 6.41 -9.81
CA SER A 97 -0.17 6.08 -11.24
C SER A 97 -1.01 4.81 -11.45
N HIS A 98 -1.29 4.06 -10.38
CA HIS A 98 -1.96 2.74 -10.39
C HIS A 98 -1.23 1.67 -11.22
N GLU A 99 0.10 1.77 -11.30
CA GLU A 99 0.95 0.83 -12.03
C GLU A 99 1.51 -0.25 -11.10
N ILE A 100 1.68 -1.44 -11.68
CA ILE A 100 2.25 -2.61 -11.01
C ILE A 100 3.66 -2.79 -11.55
N TYR A 101 4.66 -2.56 -10.70
CA TYR A 101 6.06 -2.79 -11.01
C TYR A 101 6.45 -4.18 -10.53
N TYR A 102 7.26 -4.88 -11.30
CA TYR A 102 7.79 -6.18 -10.94
C TYR A 102 9.27 -6.28 -11.28
N ARG A 103 10.02 -7.04 -10.49
CA ARG A 103 11.44 -7.30 -10.73
C ARG A 103 11.64 -8.72 -11.26
N LYS A 104 12.25 -8.85 -12.43
CA LYS A 104 12.57 -10.13 -13.06
C LYS A 104 13.68 -10.88 -12.31
N PRO A 105 13.84 -12.21 -12.52
CA PRO A 105 14.92 -12.98 -11.90
C PRO A 105 16.34 -12.49 -12.20
N ASN A 106 16.53 -11.78 -13.32
CA ASN A 106 17.80 -11.18 -13.72
C ASN A 106 18.06 -9.80 -13.05
N GLY A 107 17.13 -9.29 -12.25
CA GLY A 107 17.21 -8.00 -11.57
C GLY A 107 16.57 -6.84 -12.32
N ASP A 108 16.13 -7.02 -13.57
CA ASP A 108 15.49 -5.95 -14.35
C ASP A 108 14.12 -5.57 -13.76
N GLU A 109 13.83 -4.28 -13.76
CA GLU A 109 12.57 -3.72 -13.27
C GLU A 109 11.67 -3.34 -14.43
N GLU A 110 10.43 -3.83 -14.42
CA GLU A 110 9.45 -3.57 -15.48
C GLU A 110 8.07 -3.24 -14.92
N VAL A 111 7.24 -2.62 -15.76
CA VAL A 111 5.85 -2.31 -15.46
C VAL A 111 4.95 -3.28 -16.20
N VAL A 112 3.97 -3.84 -15.49
CA VAL A 112 2.96 -4.71 -16.08
C VAL A 112 2.09 -3.91 -17.06
N ASN A 113 1.87 -4.48 -18.24
CA ASN A 113 0.92 -3.93 -19.21
C ASN A 113 -0.49 -3.78 -18.62
N GLU A 114 -1.12 -2.64 -18.91
CA GLU A 114 -2.43 -2.30 -18.36
C GLU A 114 -3.46 -3.42 -18.60
N GLY A 115 -4.11 -3.85 -17.52
CA GLY A 115 -5.15 -4.85 -17.58
C GLY A 115 -4.68 -6.31 -17.62
N LEU A 116 -3.38 -6.61 -17.77
CA LEU A 116 -2.90 -7.99 -17.76
C LEU A 116 -3.17 -8.67 -16.39
N VAL A 117 -2.83 -7.97 -15.31
CA VAL A 117 -3.12 -8.38 -13.93
C VAL A 117 -4.53 -7.99 -13.54
N LYS A 118 -5.27 -8.93 -12.95
CA LYS A 118 -6.57 -8.70 -12.32
C LYS A 118 -6.46 -8.58 -10.80
N LYS A 119 -5.53 -9.30 -10.18
CA LYS A 119 -5.33 -9.32 -8.73
C LYS A 119 -3.84 -9.41 -8.39
N VAL A 120 -3.42 -8.66 -7.37
CA VAL A 120 -2.11 -8.73 -6.74
C VAL A 120 -2.31 -9.19 -5.30
N GLN A 121 -1.65 -10.27 -4.89
CA GLN A 121 -1.70 -10.80 -3.53
C GLN A 121 -0.31 -10.77 -2.92
N PHE A 122 -0.06 -9.82 -2.03
CA PHE A 122 1.17 -9.75 -1.26
C PHE A 122 1.13 -10.76 -0.12
N HIS A 123 2.25 -11.43 0.12
CA HIS A 123 2.36 -12.43 1.16
C HIS A 123 3.79 -12.45 1.74
N VAL A 124 3.97 -13.18 2.84
CA VAL A 124 5.29 -13.41 3.42
C VAL A 124 6.13 -14.24 2.43
N ALA A 125 7.42 -13.91 2.32
CA ALA A 125 8.35 -14.63 1.46
C ALA A 125 8.39 -16.11 1.86
N ASN A 126 8.30 -17.00 0.87
CA ASN A 126 8.21 -18.46 1.06
C ASN A 126 6.96 -18.96 1.80
N ASN A 127 5.96 -18.11 2.07
CA ASN A 127 4.69 -18.50 2.68
C ASN A 127 3.50 -17.81 1.99
N PRO A 128 3.03 -18.33 0.84
CA PRO A 128 1.97 -17.69 0.04
C PRO A 128 0.58 -17.69 0.71
N GLU A 129 0.39 -18.53 1.73
CA GLU A 129 -0.84 -18.62 2.52
C GLU A 129 -0.96 -17.46 3.53
N GLU A 130 0.17 -16.84 3.93
CA GLU A 130 0.18 -15.71 4.85
C GLU A 130 0.08 -14.40 4.08
N ILE A 131 -1.17 -13.99 3.81
CA ILE A 131 -1.50 -12.81 3.01
C ILE A 131 -1.30 -11.53 3.83
N ILE A 132 -0.51 -10.61 3.27
CA ILE A 132 -0.28 -9.28 3.83
C ILE A 132 -1.33 -8.28 3.31
N ALA A 133 -1.62 -8.32 2.01
CA ALA A 133 -2.61 -7.46 1.38
C ALA A 133 -3.04 -7.98 0.02
N ILE A 134 -4.26 -7.65 -0.40
CA ILE A 134 -4.78 -7.96 -1.72
C ILE A 134 -5.20 -6.67 -2.41
N PHE A 135 -4.81 -6.53 -3.68
CA PHE A 135 -5.25 -5.46 -4.55
C PHE A 135 -5.94 -6.04 -5.79
N LEU A 136 -7.01 -5.38 -6.21
CA LEU A 136 -7.80 -5.73 -7.39
C LEU A 136 -7.66 -4.62 -8.42
N ASN A 137 -7.59 -5.02 -9.70
CA ASN A 137 -7.50 -4.11 -10.84
C ASN A 137 -8.70 -4.30 -11.76
N GLY A 138 -9.15 -3.25 -12.44
CA GLY A 138 -10.14 -3.34 -13.51
C GLY A 138 -11.52 -3.81 -13.04
N ILE A 139 -11.95 -3.49 -11.82
CA ILE A 139 -13.24 -3.95 -11.29
C ILE A 139 -14.36 -3.30 -12.10
N ALA A 140 -15.13 -4.15 -12.78
CA ALA A 140 -16.31 -3.79 -13.54
C ALA A 140 -17.51 -4.42 -12.84
N GLU A 141 -17.85 -3.93 -11.65
CA GLU A 141 -19.06 -4.36 -10.97
C GLU A 141 -20.14 -3.30 -11.14
N PRO A 142 -21.39 -3.70 -11.48
CA PRO A 142 -22.47 -2.79 -11.89
C PRO A 142 -22.92 -1.82 -10.78
N TYR A 143 -22.44 -2.03 -9.56
CA TYR A 143 -22.77 -1.21 -8.38
C TYR A 143 -21.72 -0.13 -8.08
N VAL A 144 -20.58 -0.14 -8.76
CA VAL A 144 -19.50 0.83 -8.51
C VAL A 144 -19.34 1.81 -9.68
N SER A 145 -19.48 1.33 -10.92
CA SER A 145 -19.39 2.16 -12.13
C SER A 145 -19.88 1.41 -13.37
N GLU A 146 -20.44 2.14 -14.35
CA GLU A 146 -20.77 1.60 -15.69
C GLU A 146 -19.49 1.27 -16.48
N GLU A 147 -18.39 1.99 -16.21
CA GLU A 147 -17.07 1.72 -16.78
C GLU A 147 -16.17 0.97 -15.78
N PRO A 148 -15.32 0.02 -16.24
CA PRO A 148 -14.35 -0.64 -15.38
C PRO A 148 -13.43 0.37 -14.67
N ILE A 149 -13.34 0.28 -13.35
CA ILE A 149 -12.40 1.08 -12.57
C ILE A 149 -11.00 0.58 -12.88
N LYS A 150 -10.21 1.42 -13.55
CA LYS A 150 -8.82 1.14 -13.95
C LYS A 150 -7.82 1.30 -12.80
N GLU A 151 -8.29 1.72 -11.63
CA GLU A 151 -7.47 1.94 -10.44
C GLU A 151 -7.27 0.66 -9.62
N LEU A 152 -6.17 0.62 -8.87
CA LEU A 152 -5.88 -0.45 -7.91
C LEU A 152 -6.67 -0.24 -6.62
N LEU A 153 -7.53 -1.21 -6.30
CA LEU A 153 -8.38 -1.19 -5.11
C LEU A 153 -7.88 -2.18 -4.07
N GLN A 154 -7.65 -1.74 -2.84
CA GLN A 154 -7.22 -2.62 -1.75
C GLN A 154 -8.43 -3.34 -1.15
N VAL A 155 -8.34 -4.65 -0.97
CA VAL A 155 -9.35 -5.45 -0.24
C VAL A 155 -9.09 -5.32 1.26
N LEU A 156 -10.10 -4.88 2.02
CA LEU A 156 -10.00 -4.69 3.48
C LEU A 156 -10.50 -5.90 4.28
N ASN A 157 -11.33 -6.75 3.68
CA ASN A 157 -11.80 -7.99 4.29
C ASN A 157 -12.06 -9.06 3.23
N GLU A 158 -11.94 -10.31 3.65
CA GLU A 158 -12.26 -11.47 2.81
C GLU A 158 -13.68 -11.98 3.07
N GLY A 159 -14.22 -12.75 2.13
CA GLY A 159 -15.53 -13.38 2.23
C GLY A 159 -16.43 -13.09 1.03
N LYS A 160 -17.72 -13.44 1.18
CA LYS A 160 -18.74 -13.24 0.13
C LYS A 160 -18.95 -11.77 -0.22
N TYR A 161 -18.71 -10.89 0.73
CA TYR A 161 -18.80 -9.44 0.57
C TYR A 161 -17.44 -8.83 0.89
N GLN A 162 -16.93 -7.98 0.01
CA GLN A 162 -15.62 -7.37 0.13
C GLN A 162 -15.77 -5.85 0.25
N LEU A 163 -15.12 -5.28 1.25
CA LEU A 163 -14.90 -3.85 1.39
C LEU A 163 -13.65 -3.49 0.61
N LEU A 164 -13.81 -2.54 -0.31
CA LEU A 164 -12.75 -2.08 -1.19
C LEU A 164 -12.37 -0.66 -0.81
N LYS A 165 -11.08 -0.42 -0.61
CA LYS A 165 -10.52 0.90 -0.42
C LYS A 165 -9.95 1.40 -1.74
N MET A 166 -10.55 2.48 -2.22
CA MET A 166 -10.02 3.28 -3.32
C MET A 166 -9.25 4.46 -2.73
N ASN A 167 -8.01 4.64 -3.17
CA ASN A 167 -7.26 5.85 -2.81
C ASN A 167 -7.64 6.96 -3.80
N ASN A 168 -8.70 7.70 -3.46
CA ASN A 168 -9.16 8.81 -4.27
C ASN A 168 -8.13 9.94 -4.27
N ARG A 169 -7.89 10.48 -5.47
CA ARG A 169 -7.02 11.63 -5.69
C ARG A 169 -7.92 12.82 -6.03
N LYS A 170 -7.78 13.93 -5.29
CA LYS A 170 -8.46 15.19 -5.62
C LYS A 170 -7.42 16.17 -6.14
N LEU A 171 -7.63 16.65 -7.36
CA LEU A 171 -6.90 17.80 -7.90
C LEU A 171 -7.41 19.04 -7.16
N LEU A 172 -6.49 19.79 -6.56
CA LEU A 172 -6.81 21.07 -5.95
C LEU A 172 -6.31 22.13 -6.93
N GLU A 173 -7.24 22.84 -7.57
CA GLU A 173 -6.89 24.03 -8.35
C GLU A 173 -6.48 25.13 -7.37
N GLY A 174 -5.30 25.72 -7.58
CA GLY A 174 -4.86 26.89 -6.82
C GLY A 174 -5.43 28.15 -7.47
N ASP A 175 -5.96 29.05 -6.64
CA ASP A 175 -6.36 30.41 -7.02
C ASP A 175 -5.18 31.25 -7.54
#